data_AF-A0A4S5DBA8-F1
#
_entry.id   AF-A0A4S5DBA8-F1
#
_cell.length_a   1.000
_cell.length_b   1.000
_cell.length_c   1.000
_cell.angle_alpha   90.00
_cell.angle_beta   90.00
_cell.angle_gamma   90.00
#
_symmetry.space_group_name_H-M   'P 1'
#
loop_
_entity.id
_entity.type
_entity.pdbx_description
1 polymer ?
#
loop_
_entity_poly.entity_id
_entity_poly.type
_entity_poly.pdbx_seq_one_letter_code
_entity_poly.pdbx_strand_id
1 'polypeptide(L)' 'MLMASVHPGIRHDGFEPPSRGGHLVLVFGANRDTGDWLFHNPSGFDVRTQRNVAMPRATFDRYFANRGILIAP' A
#
# COMPACT_ATOMS: atom_id res chain seq x y z
N MET A 1 2.95 6.86 11.33
CA MET A 1 2.66 5.80 10.33
C MET A 1 1.19 5.86 9.94
N LEU A 2 0.80 5.30 8.81
CA LEU A 2 -0.60 5.32 8.35
C LEU A 2 -1.06 3.89 8.06
N MET A 3 -2.11 3.44 8.74
CA MET A 3 -2.88 2.28 8.27
C MET A 3 -3.78 2.77 7.13
N ALA A 4 -3.35 2.53 5.90
CA ALA A 4 -4.05 2.98 4.69
C ALA A 4 -5.08 1.95 4.24
N SER A 5 -6.30 2.42 3.92
CA SER A 5 -7.32 1.57 3.30
C SER A 5 -7.07 1.47 1.80
N VAL A 6 -6.89 0.24 1.32
CA VAL A 6 -6.59 -0.07 -0.08
C VAL A 6 -7.48 -1.21 -0.59
N HIS A 7 -7.55 -1.42 -1.90
CA HIS A 7 -8.17 -2.61 -2.48
C HIS A 7 -7.27 -3.86 -2.30
N PRO A 8 -7.81 -5.07 -2.01
CA PRO A 8 -7.02 -6.31 -1.88
C PRO A 8 -6.17 -6.66 -3.12
N GLY A 9 -6.58 -6.17 -4.29
CA GLY A 9 -5.87 -6.33 -5.56
C GLY A 9 -4.44 -5.81 -5.58
N ILE A 10 -4.04 -4.95 -4.62
CA ILE A 10 -2.65 -4.46 -4.46
C ILE A 10 -1.62 -5.59 -4.28
N ARG A 11 -2.06 -6.83 -3.99
CA ARG A 11 -1.24 -8.03 -3.89
C ARG A 11 -0.79 -8.57 -5.25
N HIS A 12 -1.41 -8.12 -6.34
CA HIS A 12 -1.20 -8.62 -7.70
C HIS A 12 -0.61 -7.52 -8.59
N ASP A 13 0.42 -7.86 -9.35
CA ASP A 13 0.98 -6.95 -10.34
C ASP A 13 -0.01 -6.70 -11.49
N GLY A 14 -0.16 -5.44 -11.90
CA GLY A 14 -0.94 -5.05 -13.08
C GLY A 14 -2.46 -5.18 -12.94
N PHE A 15 -2.99 -5.32 -11.72
CA PHE A 15 -4.43 -5.41 -11.49
C PHE A 15 -5.09 -4.04 -11.40
N GLU A 16 -6.12 -3.78 -12.22
CA GLU A 16 -6.95 -2.58 -12.10
C GLU A 16 -8.15 -2.85 -11.17
N PRO A 17 -8.26 -2.14 -10.03
CA PRO A 17 -9.25 -2.50 -9.03
C PRO A 17 -10.66 -2.01 -9.40
N PRO A 18 -11.70 -2.87 -9.31
CA PRO A 18 -13.08 -2.49 -9.65
C PRO A 18 -13.70 -1.55 -8.61
N SER A 19 -13.11 -1.46 -7.41
CA SER A 19 -13.49 -0.56 -6.33
C SER A 19 -12.28 -0.27 -5.44
N ARG A 20 -12.40 0.65 -4.47
CA ARG A 20 -11.32 0.97 -3.53
C ARG A 20 -11.69 0.56 -2.10
N GLY A 21 -10.69 0.13 -1.33
CA GLY A 21 -10.84 -0.27 0.07
C GLY A 21 -11.12 -1.77 0.25
N GLY A 22 -11.41 -2.18 1.50
CA GLY A 22 -11.60 -3.59 1.87
C GLY A 22 -10.34 -4.33 2.32
N HIS A 23 -9.18 -3.66 2.26
CA HIS A 23 -7.90 -4.15 2.78
C HIS A 23 -7.13 -3.04 3.49
N LEU A 24 -6.23 -3.41 4.40
CA LEU A 24 -5.38 -2.47 5.15
C LEU A 24 -3.90 -2.81 4.95
N VAL A 25 -3.10 -1.78 4.72
CA VAL A 25 -1.64 -1.84 4.68
C VAL A 25 -1.05 -0.79 5.61
N LEU A 26 0.14 -1.06 6.15
CA LEU A 26 0.85 -0.11 7.00
C LEU A 26 1.87 0.68 6.18
N VAL A 27 1.54 1.91 5.80
CA VAL A 27 2.49 2.84 5.19
C VAL A 27 3.34 3.46 6.29
N PHE A 28 4.65 3.27 6.21
CA PHE A 28 5.60 3.73 7.22
C PHE A 28 6.56 4.81 6.73
N GLY A 29 6.61 5.06 5.42
CA GLY A 29 7.41 6.15 4.88
C GLY A 29 7.33 6.26 3.36
N ALA A 30 8.23 7.06 2.81
CA ALA A 30 8.49 7.12 1.38
C ALA A 30 9.99 6.99 1.12
N ASN A 31 10.36 6.32 0.02
CA ASN A 31 11.74 6.28 -0.44
C ASN A 31 12.19 7.70 -0.81
N ARG A 32 13.37 8.12 -0.34
CA ARG A 32 13.87 9.49 -0.52
C ARG A 32 14.31 9.79 -1.96
N ASP A 33 14.78 8.78 -2.67
CA ASP A 33 15.35 8.93 -4.02
C ASP A 33 14.27 8.78 -5.09
N THR A 34 13.39 7.79 -4.93
CA THR A 34 12.33 7.48 -5.92
C THR A 34 10.99 8.14 -5.60
N GLY A 35 10.75 8.49 -4.34
CA GLY A 35 9.45 8.97 -3.87
C GLY A 35 8.41 7.86 -3.66
N ASP A 36 8.77 6.58 -3.87
CA ASP A 36 7.86 5.44 -3.71
C ASP A 36 7.29 5.36 -2.28
N TRP A 37 6.04 4.92 -2.17
CA TRP A 37 5.48 4.57 -0.86
C TRP A 37 6.14 3.31 -0.33
N LEU A 38 6.50 3.35 0.96
CA LEU A 38 7.05 2.21 1.70
C LEU A 38 6.00 1.67 2.67
N PHE A 39 5.64 0.40 2.52
CA PHE A 39 4.59 -0.21 3.33
C PHE A 39 4.78 -1.70 3.63
N HIS A 40 4.07 -2.17 4.66
CA HIS A 40 3.85 -3.59 4.91
C HIS A 40 2.46 -4.00 4.43
N ASN A 41 2.39 -5.11 3.70
CA ASN A 41 1.15 -5.74 3.23
C ASN A 41 1.11 -7.20 3.72
N PRO A 42 0.62 -7.47 4.94
CA PRO A 42 0.64 -8.82 5.52
C PRO A 42 -0.06 -9.90 4.68
N SER A 43 -0.90 -9.49 3.73
CA SER A 43 -1.62 -10.39 2.82
C SER A 43 -0.93 -10.64 1.47
N GLY A 44 0.29 -10.12 1.26
CA GLY A 44 1.11 -10.45 0.09
C GLY A 44 1.42 -11.95 0.01
N PHE A 45 1.70 -12.44 -1.19
CA PHE A 45 1.90 -13.88 -1.45
C PHE A 45 3.33 -14.36 -1.14
N ASP A 46 4.30 -13.44 -1.08
CA ASP A 46 5.70 -13.74 -0.75
C ASP A 46 6.27 -12.70 0.22
N VAL A 47 7.39 -13.02 0.85
CA VAL A 47 8.00 -12.15 1.88
C VAL A 47 8.34 -10.76 1.33
N ARG A 48 8.74 -10.64 0.07
CA ARG A 48 9.10 -9.37 -0.57
C ARG A 48 7.86 -8.52 -0.88
N THR A 49 6.72 -9.13 -1.15
CA THR A 49 5.43 -8.43 -1.30
C THR A 49 4.70 -8.21 0.03
N GLN A 50 5.20 -8.79 1.12
CA GLN A 50 4.65 -8.61 2.46
C GLN A 50 5.31 -7.49 3.27
N ARG A 51 6.62 -7.33 3.16
CA ARG A 51 7.38 -6.42 4.04
C ARG A 51 8.28 -5.49 3.25
N ASN A 52 8.36 -4.23 3.68
CA ASN A 52 9.20 -3.20 3.06
C ASN A 52 8.94 -3.03 1.57
N VAL A 53 7.68 -3.13 1.16
CA VAL A 53 7.27 -2.97 -0.24
C VAL A 53 7.50 -1.52 -0.64
N ALA A 54 8.21 -1.30 -1.75
CA ALA A 54 8.34 -0.01 -2.40
C ALA A 54 7.43 0.00 -3.64
N MET A 55 6.53 0.98 -3.73
CA MET A 55 5.59 1.10 -4.84
C MET A 55 5.49 2.56 -5.33
N PRO A 56 5.52 2.79 -6.65
CA PRO A 56 5.26 4.11 -7.21
C PRO A 56 3.94 4.68 -6.70
N ARG A 57 3.92 5.97 -6.34
CA ARG A 57 2.73 6.63 -5.81
C ARG A 57 1.53 6.50 -6.75
N ALA A 58 1.74 6.71 -8.04
CA ALA A 58 0.71 6.58 -9.06
C ALA A 58 0.14 5.15 -9.17
N THR A 59 0.92 4.12 -8.83
CA THR A 59 0.44 2.73 -8.77
C THR A 59 -0.34 2.50 -7.49
N PHE A 60 0.18 2.95 -6.34
CA PHE A 60 -0.49 2.84 -5.05
C PHE A 60 -1.86 3.52 -5.03
N ASP A 61 -1.96 4.71 -5.65
CA ASP A 61 -3.18 5.54 -5.71
C ASP A 61 -4.35 4.87 -6.43
N ARG A 62 -4.08 3.90 -7.31
CA ARG A 62 -5.13 3.09 -7.95
C ARG A 62 -5.91 2.28 -6.92
N TYR A 63 -5.21 1.77 -5.92
CA TYR A 63 -5.79 0.94 -4.86
C TYR A 63 -6.26 1.77 -3.66
N PHE A 64 -5.68 2.95 -3.43
CA PHE A 64 -5.92 3.76 -2.24
C PHE A 64 -7.33 4.33 -2.18
N ALA A 65 -8.04 4.04 -1.09
CA ALA A 65 -9.40 4.47 -0.84
C ALA A 65 -9.51 5.90 -0.27
N ASN A 66 -8.45 6.70 -0.34
CA ASN A 66 -8.39 8.07 0.18
C ASN A 66 -8.78 8.20 1.66
N ARG A 67 -8.53 7.15 2.45
CA ARG A 67 -8.78 7.13 3.89
C ARG A 67 -7.81 6.19 4.60
N GLY A 68 -7.52 6.51 5.85
CA GLY A 68 -6.66 5.70 6.70
C GLY A 68 -6.69 6.18 8.14
N ILE A 69 -5.98 5.46 9.00
CA ILE A 69 -5.81 5.78 10.42
C ILE A 69 -4.37 6.19 10.65
N LEU A 70 -4.18 7.42 11.09
CA LEU A 70 -2.88 7.91 11.50
C LEU A 70 -2.49 7.27 12.84
N ILE A 71 -1.35 6.59 12.86
CA ILE A 71 -0.68 6.12 14.08
C ILE A 71 0.41 7.14 14.38
N ALA A 72 0.16 7.97 15.40
CA ALA A 72 1.10 8.95 15.94
C ALA A 72 1.70 8.43 17.27
N PRO A 73 2.84 8.99 17.72
CA PRO A 73 3.37 8.77 19.06
C PRO A 73 2.36 9.14 20.16
#